data_AF-A0A5D4JHP9-F1
#
_entry.id   AF-A0A5D4JHP9-F1
#
_cell.length_a   1.000
_cell.length_b   1.000
_cell.length_c   1.000
_cell.angle_alpha   90.00
_cell.angle_beta   90.00
_cell.angle_gamma   90.00
#
_symmetry.space_group_name_H-M   'P 1'
#
loop_
_entity.id
_entity.type
_entity.pdbx_description
1 polymer ?
#
loop_
_entity_poly.entity_id
_entity_poly.type
_entity_poly.pdbx_seq_one_letter_code
_entity_poly.pdbx_strand_id
1 'polypeptide(L)'
;MSQSFEVTEESLGREIFGPLGGIVELGAATEAGADNPLRSVSVTDFVGRHQKELNETIIEIQRIGNFDSTTMAIIGELGWNQSHEITAPSLLLWSGGIEEFSPQLEKASSVQRMLRAGSDLQMTRLLHALVGAAVARNQIAAESCPMIARILKNAATLLGIDHDDAAQFTFRMWRTAFLPGILMPSTHVSATTRKVYREFAHELEDILS
;
A
#
# COMPACT_ATOMS: atom_id res chain seq x y z
N MET A 1 -20.55 23.66 -13.05
CA MET A 1 -20.63 23.37 -11.61
C MET A 1 -19.60 22.29 -11.32
N SER A 2 -18.49 22.62 -10.66
CA SER A 2 -17.55 21.61 -10.18
C SER A 2 -18.12 21.06 -8.89
N GLN A 3 -18.63 19.83 -8.92
CA GLN A 3 -18.85 19.09 -7.67
C GLN A 3 -17.46 18.80 -7.12
N SER A 4 -17.02 19.55 -6.11
CA SER A 4 -15.91 19.10 -5.28
C SER A 4 -16.42 17.86 -4.54
N PHE A 5 -16.03 16.68 -4.98
CA PHE A 5 -16.22 15.48 -4.20
C PHE A 5 -15.43 15.69 -2.90
N GLU A 6 -16.15 15.90 -1.81
CA GLU A 6 -15.55 15.99 -0.49
C GLU A 6 -14.97 14.60 -0.19
N VAL A 7 -13.66 14.55 0.07
CA VAL A 7 -12.98 13.31 0.40
C VAL A 7 -13.52 12.84 1.74
N THR A 8 -14.27 11.75 1.73
CA THR A 8 -14.84 11.18 2.96
C THR A 8 -13.77 10.41 3.73
N GLU A 9 -13.95 10.31 5.04
CA GLU A 9 -13.08 9.50 5.89
C GLU A 9 -13.07 8.02 5.46
N GLU A 10 -14.22 7.49 5.07
CA GLU A 10 -14.35 6.14 4.52
C GLU A 10 -13.50 5.96 3.25
N SER A 11 -13.50 6.95 2.34
CA SER A 11 -12.69 6.89 1.10
C SER A 11 -11.20 6.81 1.43
N LEU A 12 -10.72 7.63 2.36
CA LEU A 12 -9.32 7.60 2.81
C LEU A 12 -8.96 6.25 3.44
N GLY A 13 -9.84 5.71 4.28
CA GLY A 13 -9.66 4.39 4.87
C GLY A 13 -9.53 3.31 3.81
N ARG A 14 -10.47 3.25 2.85
CA ARG A 14 -10.45 2.26 1.75
C ARG A 14 -9.21 2.40 0.86
N GLU A 15 -8.77 3.62 0.56
CA GLU A 15 -7.56 3.87 -0.23
C GLU A 15 -6.28 3.37 0.44
N ILE A 16 -6.21 3.39 1.78
CA ILE A 16 -5.06 2.85 2.53
C ILE A 16 -5.19 1.33 2.73
N PHE A 17 -6.37 0.85 3.15
CA PHE A 17 -6.56 -0.56 3.51
C PHE A 17 -6.57 -1.50 2.29
N GLY A 18 -6.92 -1.00 1.10
CA GLY A 18 -6.87 -1.77 -0.14
C GLY A 18 -5.46 -2.27 -0.47
N PRO A 19 -4.47 -1.37 -0.65
CA PRO A 19 -3.08 -1.76 -0.88
C PRO A 19 -2.49 -2.61 0.25
N LEU A 20 -2.87 -2.37 1.52
CA LEU A 20 -2.45 -3.20 2.64
C LEU A 20 -2.96 -4.65 2.51
N GLY A 21 -4.20 -4.85 2.08
CA GLY A 21 -4.73 -6.18 1.78
C GLY A 21 -3.96 -6.88 0.67
N GLY A 22 -3.63 -6.15 -0.40
CA GLY A 22 -2.75 -6.65 -1.46
C GLY A 22 -1.37 -7.07 -0.93
N ILE A 23 -0.75 -6.27 -0.06
CA ILE A 23 0.53 -6.60 0.58
C ILE A 23 0.44 -7.90 1.38
N VAL A 24 -0.66 -8.13 2.10
CA VAL A 24 -0.85 -9.36 2.88
C VAL A 24 -1.00 -10.60 1.98
N GLU A 25 -1.83 -10.54 0.94
CA GLU A 25 -1.96 -11.65 -0.01
C GLU A 25 -0.64 -11.93 -0.74
N LEU A 26 0.02 -10.89 -1.25
CA LEU A 26 1.30 -11.00 -1.95
C LEU A 26 2.40 -11.54 -1.03
N GLY A 27 2.43 -11.10 0.23
CA GLY A 27 3.37 -11.57 1.25
C GLY A 27 3.18 -13.04 1.56
N ALA A 28 1.94 -13.47 1.79
CA ALA A 28 1.60 -14.87 2.04
C ALA A 28 2.02 -15.78 0.86
N ALA A 29 1.73 -15.37 -0.37
CA ALA A 29 2.11 -16.11 -1.57
C ALA A 29 3.64 -16.10 -1.80
N THR A 30 4.32 -15.00 -1.48
CA THR A 30 5.79 -14.90 -1.58
C THR A 30 6.48 -15.81 -0.56
N GLU A 31 6.01 -15.82 0.69
CA GLU A 31 6.55 -16.67 1.75
C GLU A 31 6.32 -18.16 1.46
N ALA A 32 5.16 -18.51 0.90
CA ALA A 32 4.91 -19.86 0.43
C ALA A 32 5.82 -20.23 -0.75
N GLY A 33 6.18 -19.28 -1.61
CA GLY A 33 7.03 -19.49 -2.77
C GLY A 33 6.24 -19.85 -4.04
N ALA A 34 6.70 -19.33 -5.19
CA ALA A 34 5.95 -19.36 -6.45
C ALA A 34 5.74 -20.76 -7.06
N ASP A 35 6.49 -21.77 -6.61
CA ASP A 35 6.34 -23.16 -7.05
C ASP A 35 5.22 -23.91 -6.30
N ASN A 36 4.74 -23.36 -5.17
CA ASN A 36 3.68 -23.98 -4.41
C ASN A 36 2.30 -23.62 -4.99
N PRO A 37 1.33 -24.57 -5.00
CA PRO A 37 -0.03 -24.27 -5.45
C PRO A 37 -0.66 -23.15 -4.59
N LEU A 38 -1.19 -22.10 -5.23
CA LEU A 38 -1.76 -20.94 -4.51
C LEU A 38 -2.86 -21.33 -3.52
N ARG A 39 -3.68 -22.33 -3.86
CA ARG A 39 -4.72 -22.89 -2.98
C ARG A 39 -4.21 -23.50 -1.67
N SER A 40 -2.91 -23.78 -1.57
CA SER A 40 -2.28 -24.31 -0.35
C SER A 40 -1.75 -23.20 0.57
N VAL A 41 -1.78 -21.95 0.12
CA VAL A 41 -1.32 -20.79 0.90
C VAL A 41 -2.37 -20.41 1.92
N SER A 42 -1.95 -20.30 3.18
CA SER A 42 -2.81 -19.92 4.30
C SER A 42 -2.55 -18.47 4.71
N VAL A 43 -3.47 -17.56 4.36
CA VAL A 43 -3.41 -16.16 4.78
C VAL A 43 -3.52 -16.03 6.30
N THR A 44 -4.35 -16.86 6.94
CA THR A 44 -4.52 -16.83 8.39
C THR A 44 -3.22 -17.20 9.12
N ASP A 45 -2.48 -18.20 8.64
CA ASP A 45 -1.19 -18.57 9.26
C ASP A 45 -0.15 -17.48 9.03
N PHE A 46 -0.12 -16.89 7.83
CA PHE A 46 0.74 -15.75 7.52
C PHE A 46 0.46 -14.55 8.45
N VAL A 47 -0.81 -14.13 8.55
CA VAL A 47 -1.24 -13.06 9.46
C VAL A 47 -0.91 -13.39 10.91
N GLY A 48 -1.06 -14.64 11.34
CA GLY A 48 -0.69 -15.09 12.68
C GLY A 48 0.80 -14.97 12.96
N ARG A 49 1.66 -15.29 11.98
CA ARG A 49 3.12 -15.15 12.09
C ARG A 49 3.58 -13.69 12.12
N HIS A 50 2.91 -12.81 11.35
CA HIS A 50 3.25 -11.39 11.20
C HIS A 50 2.30 -10.45 11.97
N GLN A 51 1.68 -10.96 13.03
CA GLN A 51 0.65 -10.23 13.77
C GLN A 51 1.20 -8.93 14.37
N LYS A 52 2.46 -8.94 14.81
CA LYS A 52 3.11 -7.78 15.42
C LYS A 52 3.25 -6.65 14.41
N GLU A 53 3.86 -6.92 13.26
CA GLU A 53 4.11 -5.97 12.18
C GLU A 53 2.78 -5.40 11.65
N LEU A 54 1.76 -6.24 11.49
CA LEU A 54 0.42 -5.82 11.09
C LEU A 54 -0.25 -4.91 12.12
N ASN A 55 -0.21 -5.27 13.41
CA ASN A 55 -0.81 -4.46 14.47
C ASN A 55 -0.13 -3.10 14.59
N GLU A 56 1.20 -3.05 14.56
CA GLU A 56 1.96 -1.80 14.58
C GLU A 56 1.61 -0.92 13.38
N THR A 57 1.53 -1.51 12.18
CA THR A 57 1.13 -0.81 10.95
C THR A 57 -0.28 -0.22 11.05
N ILE A 58 -1.25 -1.00 11.53
CA ILE A 58 -2.64 -0.57 11.68
C ILE A 58 -2.76 0.59 12.69
N ILE A 59 -2.02 0.54 13.80
CA ILE A 59 -2.00 1.62 14.80
C ILE A 59 -1.46 2.92 14.20
N GLU A 60 -0.39 2.85 13.40
CA GLU A 60 0.18 4.04 12.77
C GLU A 60 -0.71 4.60 11.66
N ILE A 61 -1.36 3.73 10.87
CA ILE A 61 -2.38 4.14 9.88
C ILE A 61 -3.52 4.89 10.56
N GLN A 62 -4.02 4.36 11.69
CA GLN A 62 -5.09 5.03 12.44
C GLN A 62 -4.67 6.43 12.89
N ARG A 63 -3.43 6.60 13.34
CA ARG A 63 -2.88 7.91 13.76
C ARG A 63 -2.76 8.87 12.59
N ILE A 64 -2.23 8.43 11.45
CA ILE A 64 -2.08 9.27 10.24
C ILE A 64 -3.45 9.71 9.73
N GLY A 65 -4.38 8.78 9.60
CA GLY A 65 -5.73 9.04 9.12
C GLY A 65 -6.63 9.74 10.12
N ASN A 66 -6.22 9.83 11.39
CA ASN A 66 -7.07 10.20 12.53
C ASN A 66 -8.43 9.47 12.46
N PHE A 67 -8.37 8.15 12.21
CA PHE A 67 -9.55 7.35 11.89
C PHE A 67 -10.31 6.93 13.14
N ASP A 68 -11.63 7.12 13.09
CA ASP A 68 -12.54 6.62 14.10
C ASP A 68 -12.72 5.10 14.03
N SER A 69 -13.40 4.53 15.02
CA SER A 69 -13.66 3.08 15.06
C SER A 69 -14.49 2.59 13.87
N THR A 70 -15.35 3.44 13.31
CA THR A 70 -16.20 3.12 12.15
C THR A 70 -15.33 2.86 10.92
N THR A 71 -14.40 3.77 10.67
CA THR A 71 -13.46 3.67 9.54
C THR A 71 -12.50 2.52 9.75
N MET A 72 -12.02 2.30 10.98
CA MET A 72 -11.17 1.15 11.29
C MET A 72 -11.89 -0.19 11.09
N ALA A 73 -13.22 -0.25 11.17
CA ALA A 73 -14.00 -1.46 10.92
C ALA A 73 -13.92 -1.94 9.45
N ILE A 74 -13.58 -1.05 8.51
CA ILE A 74 -13.40 -1.37 7.08
C ILE A 74 -12.35 -2.49 6.89
N ILE A 75 -11.34 -2.57 7.76
CA ILE A 75 -10.36 -3.67 7.71
C ILE A 75 -11.05 -5.02 7.81
N GLY A 76 -12.03 -5.15 8.72
CA GLY A 76 -12.82 -6.37 8.89
C GLY A 76 -13.77 -6.62 7.72
N GLU A 77 -14.34 -5.56 7.12
CA GLU A 77 -15.21 -5.66 5.94
C GLU A 77 -14.47 -6.15 4.70
N LEU A 78 -13.22 -5.69 4.50
CA LEU A 78 -12.39 -6.10 3.38
C LEU A 78 -11.93 -7.56 3.50
N GLY A 79 -11.85 -8.10 4.71
CA GLY A 79 -11.65 -9.53 4.96
C GLY A 79 -10.27 -10.10 4.58
N TRP A 80 -9.32 -9.26 4.14
CA TRP A 80 -7.98 -9.71 3.72
C TRP A 80 -7.16 -10.31 4.87
N ASN A 81 -7.54 -10.06 6.13
CA ASN A 81 -6.92 -10.67 7.31
C ASN A 81 -7.60 -11.96 7.78
N GLN A 82 -8.64 -12.42 7.07
CA GLN A 82 -9.40 -13.63 7.38
C GLN A 82 -9.02 -14.76 6.42
N SER A 83 -9.46 -15.97 6.73
CA SER A 83 -9.24 -17.13 5.87
C SER A 83 -9.94 -16.93 4.52
N HIS A 84 -9.16 -16.92 3.45
CA HIS A 84 -9.63 -16.92 2.08
C HIS A 84 -8.58 -17.59 1.17
N GLU A 85 -9.01 -18.04 0.01
CA GLU A 85 -8.14 -18.63 -0.99
C GLU A 85 -7.42 -17.52 -1.79
N ILE A 86 -6.09 -17.59 -1.86
CA ILE A 86 -5.32 -16.80 -2.82
C ILE A 86 -5.45 -17.46 -4.19
N THR A 87 -5.80 -16.67 -5.20
CA THR A 87 -6.03 -17.17 -6.55
C THR A 87 -5.13 -16.43 -7.54
N ALA A 88 -4.82 -17.06 -8.67
CA ALA A 88 -4.05 -16.38 -9.72
C ALA A 88 -4.74 -15.09 -10.23
N PRO A 89 -6.09 -15.04 -10.38
CA PRO A 89 -6.81 -13.79 -10.64
C PRO A 89 -6.64 -12.72 -9.57
N SER A 90 -6.58 -13.06 -8.27
CA SER A 90 -6.34 -12.05 -7.22
C SER A 90 -4.92 -11.48 -7.33
N LEU A 91 -3.91 -12.34 -7.54
CA LEU A 91 -2.53 -11.88 -7.81
C LEU A 91 -2.43 -11.03 -9.09
N LEU A 92 -3.22 -11.33 -10.12
CA LEU A 92 -3.26 -10.53 -11.34
C LEU A 92 -3.84 -9.14 -11.08
N LEU A 93 -4.90 -9.05 -10.29
CA LEU A 93 -5.48 -7.78 -9.84
C LEU A 93 -4.44 -6.95 -9.06
N TRP A 94 -3.77 -7.57 -8.09
CA TRP A 94 -2.77 -6.89 -7.28
C TRP A 94 -1.54 -6.45 -8.08
N SER A 95 -1.17 -7.20 -9.13
CA SER A 95 -0.06 -6.84 -10.02
C SER A 95 -0.43 -5.86 -11.14
N GLY A 96 -1.67 -5.36 -11.16
CA GLY A 96 -2.11 -4.39 -12.15
C GLY A 96 -2.21 -4.97 -13.56
N GLY A 97 -2.45 -6.28 -13.69
CA GLY A 97 -2.62 -6.91 -14.99
C GLY A 97 -1.33 -7.11 -15.78
N ILE A 98 -0.18 -7.28 -15.09
CA ILE A 98 1.13 -7.44 -15.76
C ILE A 98 1.21 -8.68 -16.65
N GLU A 99 0.44 -9.73 -16.32
CA GLU A 99 0.29 -10.94 -17.13
C GLU A 99 -1.02 -10.88 -17.95
N GLU A 100 -1.07 -11.65 -19.04
CA GLU A 100 -2.32 -11.90 -19.73
C GLU A 100 -3.20 -12.88 -18.93
N PHE A 101 -4.49 -12.57 -18.84
CA PHE A 101 -5.47 -13.48 -18.24
C PHE A 101 -5.57 -14.77 -19.08
N SER A 102 -4.92 -15.83 -18.62
CA SER A 102 -4.74 -17.07 -19.37
C SER A 102 -4.69 -18.29 -18.46
N PRO A 103 -4.88 -19.52 -19.00
CA PRO A 103 -4.73 -20.75 -18.22
C PRO A 103 -3.31 -20.98 -17.68
N GLN A 104 -2.33 -20.18 -18.09
CA GLN A 104 -0.93 -20.29 -17.68
C GLN A 104 -0.57 -19.41 -16.48
N LEU A 105 -1.54 -18.68 -15.92
CA LEU A 105 -1.32 -17.71 -14.86
C LEU A 105 -0.74 -18.32 -13.57
N GLU A 106 -1.05 -19.60 -13.30
CA GLU A 106 -0.51 -20.37 -12.16
C GLU A 106 0.89 -20.95 -12.40
N LYS A 107 1.49 -20.74 -13.58
CA LYS A 107 2.91 -21.13 -13.76
C LYS A 107 3.77 -20.32 -12.81
N ALA A 108 4.72 -20.98 -12.16
CA ALA A 108 5.62 -20.36 -11.18
C ALA A 108 6.28 -19.07 -11.71
N SER A 109 6.69 -19.02 -12.98
CA SER A 109 7.29 -17.81 -13.55
C SER A 109 6.31 -16.65 -13.72
N SER A 110 5.04 -16.92 -14.04
CA SER A 110 3.97 -15.91 -14.09
C SER A 110 3.61 -15.44 -12.68
N VAL A 111 3.46 -16.36 -11.73
CA VAL A 111 3.26 -16.03 -10.30
C VAL A 111 4.40 -15.14 -9.82
N GLN A 112 5.66 -15.51 -10.05
CA GLN A 112 6.82 -14.73 -9.61
C GLN A 112 6.88 -13.33 -10.24
N ARG A 113 6.39 -13.14 -11.47
CA ARG A 113 6.29 -11.80 -12.10
C ARG A 113 5.15 -10.99 -11.49
N MET A 114 3.98 -11.61 -11.26
CA MET A 114 2.86 -10.96 -10.57
C MET A 114 3.22 -10.57 -9.14
N LEU A 115 3.90 -11.44 -8.38
CA LEU A 115 4.34 -11.14 -7.02
C LEU A 115 5.27 -9.91 -7.01
N ARG A 116 6.27 -9.86 -7.89
CA ARG A 116 7.18 -8.71 -7.99
C ARG A 116 6.47 -7.43 -8.37
N ALA A 117 5.73 -7.43 -9.48
CA ALA A 117 5.01 -6.25 -9.94
C ALA A 117 3.92 -5.79 -8.94
N GLY A 118 3.26 -6.75 -8.29
CA GLY A 118 2.28 -6.50 -7.24
C GLY A 118 2.90 -5.85 -6.02
N SER A 119 4.01 -6.38 -5.52
CA SER A 119 4.73 -5.79 -4.38
C SER A 119 5.09 -4.34 -4.63
N ASP A 120 5.70 -4.05 -5.78
CA ASP A 120 6.07 -2.70 -6.22
C ASP A 120 4.84 -1.78 -6.26
N LEU A 121 3.78 -2.23 -6.92
CA LEU A 121 2.56 -1.45 -7.13
C LEU A 121 1.82 -1.17 -5.83
N GLN A 122 1.64 -2.16 -4.97
CA GLN A 122 0.89 -2.01 -3.72
C GLN A 122 1.68 -1.19 -2.70
N MET A 123 3.00 -1.35 -2.60
CA MET A 123 3.84 -0.47 -1.78
C MET A 123 3.75 0.99 -2.21
N THR A 124 3.80 1.24 -3.53
CA THR A 124 3.72 2.61 -4.06
C THR A 124 2.35 3.23 -3.85
N ARG A 125 1.28 2.45 -4.02
CA ARG A 125 -0.11 2.87 -3.72
C ARG A 125 -0.32 3.12 -2.24
N LEU A 126 0.23 2.28 -1.37
CA LEU A 126 0.18 2.47 0.07
C LEU A 126 0.84 3.80 0.47
N LEU A 127 2.07 4.07 -0.02
CA LEU A 127 2.73 5.35 0.22
C LEU A 127 1.87 6.53 -0.27
N HIS A 128 1.30 6.43 -1.48
CA HIS A 128 0.44 7.50 -1.99
C HIS A 128 -0.77 7.77 -1.09
N ALA A 129 -1.46 6.71 -0.67
CA ALA A 129 -2.64 6.80 0.17
C ALA A 129 -2.31 7.37 1.57
N LEU A 130 -1.18 6.96 2.16
CA LEU A 130 -0.72 7.49 3.45
C LEU A 130 -0.42 9.00 3.38
N VAL A 131 0.31 9.45 2.36
CA VAL A 131 0.58 10.88 2.15
C VAL A 131 -0.73 11.61 1.88
N GLY A 132 -1.61 11.05 1.04
CA GLY A 132 -2.91 11.62 0.74
C GLY A 132 -3.77 11.84 1.98
N ALA A 133 -3.85 10.84 2.87
CA ALA A 133 -4.57 10.95 4.13
C ALA A 133 -3.92 11.96 5.08
N ALA A 134 -2.59 11.96 5.21
CA ALA A 134 -1.88 12.93 6.04
C ALA A 134 -2.16 14.37 5.57
N VAL A 135 -2.12 14.61 4.25
CA VAL A 135 -2.46 15.91 3.65
C VAL A 135 -3.93 16.28 3.89
N ALA A 136 -4.87 15.34 3.69
CA ALA A 136 -6.29 15.57 3.91
C ALA A 136 -6.62 15.90 5.38
N ARG A 137 -5.82 15.38 6.32
CA ARG A 137 -5.91 15.66 7.75
C ARG A 137 -5.07 16.84 8.23
N ASN A 138 -4.44 17.58 7.32
CA ASN A 138 -3.55 18.70 7.63
C ASN A 138 -2.43 18.34 8.61
N GLN A 139 -1.93 17.10 8.51
CA GLN A 139 -0.82 16.63 9.34
C GLN A 139 0.49 17.32 8.93
N ILE A 140 1.41 17.42 9.90
CA ILE A 140 2.73 18.00 9.69
C ILE A 140 3.67 16.93 9.11
N ALA A 141 4.38 17.26 8.03
CA ALA A 141 5.28 16.34 7.34
C ALA A 141 6.36 15.77 8.28
N ALA A 142 7.05 16.61 9.05
CA ALA A 142 8.11 16.20 9.98
C ALA A 142 7.64 15.21 11.07
N GLU A 143 6.36 15.25 11.43
CA GLU A 143 5.78 14.31 12.41
C GLU A 143 5.28 13.02 11.73
N SER A 144 4.72 13.15 10.53
CA SER A 144 4.06 12.06 9.80
C SER A 144 5.02 11.17 9.01
N CYS A 145 6.04 11.75 8.38
CA CYS A 145 6.97 11.00 7.52
C CYS A 145 7.74 9.91 8.27
N PRO A 146 8.16 10.10 9.54
CA PRO A 146 8.72 9.00 10.34
C PRO A 146 7.73 7.84 10.58
N MET A 147 6.43 8.11 10.73
CA MET A 147 5.39 7.07 10.83
C MET A 147 5.22 6.35 9.48
N ILE A 148 5.12 7.12 8.39
CA ILE A 148 5.01 6.56 7.04
C ILE A 148 6.20 5.64 6.72
N ALA A 149 7.42 6.08 7.05
CA ALA A 149 8.62 5.27 6.85
C ALA A 149 8.58 3.94 7.62
N ARG A 150 8.09 3.93 8.87
CA ARG A 150 7.93 2.69 9.65
C ARG A 150 6.87 1.77 9.08
N ILE A 151 5.73 2.31 8.63
CA ILE A 151 4.71 1.53 7.91
C ILE A 151 5.32 0.87 6.67
N LEU A 152 6.12 1.60 5.86
CA LEU A 152 6.76 1.02 4.68
C LEU A 152 7.76 -0.09 5.03
N LYS A 153 8.54 0.07 6.11
CA LYS A 153 9.47 -0.98 6.55
C LYS A 153 8.71 -2.24 6.98
N ASN A 154 7.65 -2.09 7.77
CA ASN A 154 6.80 -3.22 8.18
C ASN A 154 6.14 -3.89 6.97
N ALA A 155 5.62 -3.10 6.02
CA ALA A 155 5.06 -3.64 4.79
C ALA A 155 6.10 -4.39 3.93
N ALA A 156 7.34 -3.90 3.88
CA ALA A 156 8.45 -4.62 3.24
C ALA A 156 8.76 -5.95 3.95
N THR A 157 8.70 -5.99 5.29
CA THR A 157 8.80 -7.23 6.09
C THR A 157 7.73 -8.24 5.67
N LEU A 158 6.48 -7.80 5.54
CA LEU A 158 5.38 -8.68 5.10
C LEU A 158 5.64 -9.26 3.70
N LEU A 159 6.27 -8.49 2.82
CA LEU A 159 6.61 -8.94 1.47
C LEU A 159 7.89 -9.79 1.40
N GLY A 160 8.61 -9.95 2.51
CA GLY A 160 9.90 -10.64 2.54
C GLY A 160 11.01 -9.91 1.77
N ILE A 161 10.91 -8.58 1.66
CA ILE A 161 11.88 -7.73 0.94
C ILE A 161 12.75 -7.00 1.98
N ASP A 162 14.03 -6.79 1.64
CA ASP A 162 14.91 -5.94 2.44
C ASP A 162 14.31 -4.54 2.64
N HIS A 163 14.28 -4.08 3.88
CA HIS A 163 13.47 -2.92 4.26
C HIS A 163 14.01 -1.61 3.75
N ASP A 164 15.34 -1.46 3.70
CA ASP A 164 15.96 -0.19 3.30
C ASP A 164 15.92 -0.03 1.77
N ASP A 165 16.19 -1.11 1.04
CA ASP A 165 16.03 -1.12 -0.42
C ASP A 165 14.57 -0.92 -0.84
N ALA A 166 13.62 -1.58 -0.17
CA ALA A 166 12.20 -1.47 -0.47
C ALA A 166 11.66 -0.05 -0.24
N ALA A 167 12.03 0.59 0.87
CA ALA A 167 11.53 1.92 1.19
C ALA A 167 12.08 2.99 0.23
N GLN A 168 13.38 2.94 -0.09
CA GLN A 168 14.00 3.85 -1.05
C GLN A 168 13.39 3.65 -2.47
N PHE A 169 13.21 2.40 -2.91
CA PHE A 169 12.62 2.11 -4.20
C PHE A 169 11.16 2.56 -4.29
N THR A 170 10.37 2.28 -3.25
CA THR A 170 8.97 2.73 -3.15
C THR A 170 8.86 4.25 -3.23
N PHE A 171 9.72 4.99 -2.52
CA PHE A 171 9.76 6.45 -2.60
C PHE A 171 10.08 6.94 -4.02
N ARG A 172 11.08 6.34 -4.68
CA ARG A 172 11.45 6.70 -6.06
C ARG A 172 10.30 6.46 -7.03
N MET A 173 9.60 5.33 -6.93
CA MET A 173 8.44 5.03 -7.78
C MET A 173 7.27 5.97 -7.48
N TRP A 174 7.00 6.27 -6.22
CA TRP A 174 5.92 7.18 -5.85
C TRP A 174 6.15 8.59 -6.41
N ARG A 175 7.40 9.07 -6.31
CA ARG A 175 7.79 10.38 -6.84
C ARG A 175 7.64 10.48 -8.36
N THR A 176 7.78 9.39 -9.10
CA THR A 176 7.62 9.42 -10.57
C THR A 176 6.20 9.13 -11.01
N ALA A 177 5.48 8.24 -10.32
CA ALA A 177 4.13 7.82 -10.69
C ALA A 177 3.05 8.81 -10.26
N PHE A 178 3.15 9.40 -9.05
CA PHE A 178 2.07 10.18 -8.45
C PHE A 178 2.35 11.68 -8.40
N LEU A 179 3.55 12.08 -7.96
CA LEU A 179 3.83 13.50 -7.74
C LEU A 179 3.65 14.40 -8.98
N PRO A 180 4.01 14.00 -10.22
CA PRO A 180 3.77 14.84 -11.39
C PRO A 180 2.27 15.12 -11.61
N GLY A 181 1.41 14.14 -11.35
CA GLY A 181 -0.04 14.28 -11.43
C GLY A 181 -0.64 15.26 -10.40
N ILE A 182 0.16 15.67 -9.41
CA ILE A 182 -0.24 16.61 -8.33
C ILE A 182 0.44 17.95 -8.51
N LEU A 183 1.74 17.95 -8.82
CA LEU A 183 2.60 19.14 -8.77
C LEU A 183 2.63 19.92 -10.09
N MET A 184 2.29 19.29 -11.21
CA MET A 184 2.31 19.95 -12.52
C MET A 184 1.35 21.14 -12.55
N PRO A 185 1.72 22.28 -13.18
CA PRO A 185 0.86 23.46 -13.24
C PRO A 185 -0.49 23.23 -13.94
N SER A 186 -0.57 22.24 -14.84
CA SER A 186 -1.78 21.87 -15.58
C SER A 186 -2.84 21.15 -14.74
N THR A 187 -2.52 20.80 -13.49
CA THR A 187 -3.42 20.07 -12.59
C THR A 187 -4.38 21.04 -11.89
N HIS A 188 -5.59 20.56 -11.57
CA HIS A 188 -6.59 21.34 -10.82
C HIS A 188 -6.31 21.42 -9.31
N VAL A 189 -5.17 20.90 -8.85
CA VAL A 189 -4.77 20.89 -7.44
C VAL A 189 -4.45 22.32 -6.97
N SER A 190 -4.83 22.66 -5.73
CA SER A 190 -4.57 23.99 -5.17
C SER A 190 -3.07 24.25 -4.96
N ALA A 191 -2.65 25.51 -4.99
CA ALA A 191 -1.25 25.88 -4.72
C ALA A 191 -0.81 25.46 -3.31
N THR A 192 -1.70 25.59 -2.32
CA THR A 192 -1.47 25.15 -0.93
C THR A 192 -1.24 23.64 -0.87
N THR A 193 -2.13 22.84 -1.47
CA THR A 193 -1.98 21.37 -1.50
C THR A 193 -0.67 20.96 -2.17
N ARG A 194 -0.31 21.58 -3.31
CA ARG A 194 0.99 21.34 -3.96
C ARG A 194 2.17 21.67 -3.05
N LYS A 195 2.08 22.72 -2.23
CA LYS A 195 3.13 23.06 -1.26
C LYS A 195 3.30 21.95 -0.23
N VAL A 196 2.20 21.48 0.37
CA VAL A 196 2.23 20.41 1.38
C VAL A 196 2.80 19.11 0.80
N TYR A 197 2.39 18.71 -0.42
CA TYR A 197 2.97 17.54 -1.08
C TYR A 197 4.48 17.65 -1.32
N ARG A 198 5.01 18.86 -1.59
CA ARG A 198 6.47 19.06 -1.67
C ARG A 198 7.15 18.93 -0.31
N GLU A 199 6.52 19.44 0.75
CA GLU A 199 7.03 19.31 2.12
C GLU A 199 7.14 17.82 2.51
N PHE A 200 6.11 17.01 2.25
CA PHE A 200 6.18 15.55 2.42
C PHE A 200 7.25 14.89 1.54
N ALA A 201 7.37 15.31 0.27
CA ALA A 201 8.36 14.74 -0.62
C ALA A 201 9.80 14.97 -0.15
N HIS A 202 10.11 16.18 0.32
CA HIS A 202 11.45 16.50 0.85
C HIS A 202 11.73 15.75 2.16
N GLU A 203 10.78 15.74 3.09
CA GLU A 203 10.96 15.04 4.37
C GLU A 203 11.13 13.53 4.19
N LEU A 204 10.35 12.92 3.28
CA LEU A 204 10.53 11.51 2.93
C LEU A 204 11.86 11.25 2.22
N GLU A 205 12.36 12.19 1.40
CA GLU A 205 13.68 12.08 0.79
C GLU A 205 14.77 12.05 1.87
N ASP A 206 14.71 12.94 2.85
CA ASP A 206 15.71 13.00 3.93
C ASP A 206 15.72 11.74 4.81
N ILE A 207 14.57 11.07 4.99
CA ILE A 207 14.44 9.87 5.83
C ILE A 207 14.76 8.58 5.05
N LEU A 208 14.45 8.52 3.76
CA LEU A 208 14.48 7.28 2.96
C LEU A 208 15.64 7.21 1.95
N SER A 209 16.47 8.26 1.83
CA SER A 209 17.59 8.30 0.87
C SER A 209 18.89 7.74 1.41
#